data_AF-A0A7X4X2S8-F1
#
_entry.id   AF-A0A7X4X2S8-F1
#
_cell.length_a   1.000
_cell.length_b   1.000
_cell.length_c   1.000
_cell.angle_alpha   90.00
_cell.angle_beta   90.00
_cell.angle_gamma   90.00
#
_symmetry.space_group_name_H-M   'P 1'
#
loop_
_entity.id
_entity.type
_entity.pdbx_description
1 polymer ?
#
loop_
_entity_poly.entity_id
_entity_poly.type
_entity_poly.pdbx_seq_one_letter_code
_entity_poly.pdbx_strand_id
1 'polypeptide(L)'
;MKSTQSVPSVAIIGGGIAGSTAAIHLGERGVNVTLLEKNAGLVDGPPICHLHAGGNLYREISLTQCIELLRQSIETIRLYPHTLNKRPTVIAVPHSDPGHPQDLLPRLEVIRTAYQQLVAEDPRNQILGQPKHYYRLYQQEELAQLAKLTQPHCPQTLDEWLIPFAQHADLAQLKYPVIAVQEYGWSVFRLAASATLTLEHLDNCQVFTHSTLINSAFIDNQWHLTYRDSSGETHALTCDYLINACGYETGTVDDLTANPRQRLVEFKAAYVSHWPRCYQAWPEVIFHGPRGTAQGMAQLTPYADGVFQLHGMTQDITLFKDGLVASSIESSQPRLPDYLQQKMTQGWSAEAVAKRTRRAIDHMSQFVPEFTFAEVAGTPLFGAQQIPGQDASLRAADVTFEPNHYARIEIVKGSSALEAARKIVTTWQLVANSVPCSIEQQHPMSMRLTEQEVEQKAIQLAEKRGYLAALAKVVGPT
;
A
#
# COMPACT_ATOMS: atom_id res chain seq x y z
N MET A 1 34.26 -30.06 17.19
CA MET A 1 33.48 -28.97 17.82
C MET A 1 32.62 -28.34 16.73
N LYS A 2 31.30 -28.56 16.75
CA LYS A 2 30.40 -27.76 15.91
C LYS A 2 30.47 -26.34 16.46
N SER A 3 30.96 -25.40 15.67
CA SER A 3 30.79 -23.97 15.94
C SER A 3 29.31 -23.73 16.20
N THR A 4 28.97 -23.33 17.43
CA THR A 4 27.65 -22.78 17.73
C THR A 4 27.58 -21.43 17.01
N GLN A 5 27.16 -21.44 15.75
CA GLN A 5 26.86 -20.20 15.03
C GLN A 5 25.86 -19.42 15.88
N SER A 6 26.26 -18.24 16.36
CA SER A 6 25.38 -17.32 17.04
C SER A 6 24.23 -16.96 16.11
N VAL A 7 23.00 -16.92 16.62
CA VAL A 7 21.84 -16.48 15.86
C VAL A 7 22.11 -15.05 15.36
N PRO A 8 22.03 -14.77 14.04
CA PRO A 8 22.31 -13.45 13.50
C PRO A 8 21.42 -12.38 14.13
N SER A 9 22.01 -11.21 14.40
CA SER A 9 21.29 -10.04 14.90
C SER A 9 21.14 -8.99 13.79
N VAL A 10 19.90 -8.52 13.59
CA VAL A 10 19.55 -7.59 12.52
C VAL A 10 18.83 -6.38 13.09
N ALA A 11 19.38 -5.18 12.87
CA ALA A 11 18.66 -3.95 13.13
C ALA A 11 17.91 -3.49 11.87
N ILE A 12 16.66 -3.06 12.04
CA ILE A 12 15.80 -2.53 10.99
C ILE A 12 15.41 -1.11 11.39
N ILE A 13 15.64 -0.14 10.49
CA ILE A 13 15.30 1.27 10.72
C ILE A 13 14.09 1.63 9.87
N GLY A 14 12.99 1.98 10.54
CA GLY A 14 11.70 2.31 9.93
C GLY A 14 10.69 1.17 10.06
N GLY A 15 9.67 1.36 10.89
CA GLY A 15 8.54 0.47 11.12
C GLY A 15 7.38 0.64 10.14
N GLY A 16 7.62 1.19 8.95
CA GLY A 16 6.66 1.18 7.85
C GLY A 16 6.34 -0.26 7.36
N ILE A 17 5.62 -0.38 6.25
CA ILE A 17 5.24 -1.71 5.69
C ILE A 17 6.48 -2.55 5.35
N ALA A 18 7.49 -1.91 4.75
CA ALA A 18 8.76 -2.55 4.41
C ALA A 18 9.44 -3.14 5.65
N GLY A 19 9.74 -2.32 6.66
CA GLY A 19 10.48 -2.77 7.84
C GLY A 19 9.66 -3.68 8.76
N SER A 20 8.36 -3.45 8.90
CA SER A 20 7.49 -4.34 9.69
C SER A 20 7.39 -5.73 9.05
N THR A 21 7.20 -5.79 7.73
CA THR A 21 7.15 -7.08 7.01
C THR A 21 8.49 -7.79 7.04
N ALA A 22 9.60 -7.05 6.93
CA ALA A 22 10.94 -7.61 7.11
C ALA A 22 11.12 -8.17 8.53
N ALA A 23 10.75 -7.40 9.57
CA ALA A 23 10.84 -7.84 10.95
C ALA A 23 10.05 -9.13 11.21
N ILE A 24 8.82 -9.21 10.69
CA ILE A 24 7.98 -10.42 10.78
C ILE A 24 8.62 -11.59 10.06
N HIS A 25 9.05 -11.41 8.81
CA HIS A 25 9.65 -12.49 8.02
C HIS A 25 10.95 -13.02 8.64
N LEU A 26 11.81 -12.14 9.13
CA LEU A 26 13.06 -12.52 9.79
C LEU A 26 12.78 -13.16 11.16
N GLY A 27 11.89 -12.56 11.95
CA GLY A 27 11.54 -13.00 13.30
C GLY A 27 10.89 -14.39 13.34
N GLU A 28 9.88 -14.64 12.51
CA GLU A 28 9.23 -15.95 12.40
C GLU A 28 10.18 -17.06 11.93
N ARG A 29 11.29 -16.68 11.28
CA ARG A 29 12.36 -17.59 10.86
C ARG A 29 13.51 -17.71 11.86
N GLY A 30 13.34 -17.15 13.05
CA GLY A 30 14.25 -17.30 14.19
C GLY A 30 15.46 -16.36 14.21
N VAL A 31 15.46 -15.31 13.38
CA VAL A 31 16.51 -14.28 13.42
C VAL A 31 16.25 -13.31 14.56
N ASN A 32 17.29 -12.84 15.26
CA ASN A 32 17.12 -11.82 16.29
C ASN A 32 16.97 -10.45 15.64
N VAL A 33 15.82 -9.81 15.82
CA VAL A 33 15.48 -8.54 15.17
C VAL A 33 15.34 -7.43 16.19
N THR A 34 15.91 -6.27 15.90
CA THR A 34 15.60 -5.00 16.57
C THR A 34 15.04 -4.02 15.56
N LEU A 35 13.81 -3.56 15.73
CA LEU A 35 13.14 -2.59 14.86
C LEU A 35 13.05 -1.24 15.57
N LEU A 36 13.60 -0.20 14.95
CA LEU A 36 13.48 1.18 15.42
C LEU A 36 12.45 1.93 14.56
N GLU A 37 11.41 2.46 15.18
CA GLU A 37 10.38 3.29 14.54
C GLU A 37 10.30 4.65 15.22
N LYS A 38 10.39 5.73 14.44
CA LYS A 38 10.40 7.10 14.98
C LYS A 38 9.04 7.53 15.53
N ASN A 39 7.94 7.00 15.00
CA ASN A 39 6.58 7.34 15.38
C ASN A 39 6.04 6.41 16.48
N ALA A 40 4.80 6.66 16.90
CA ALA A 40 4.14 5.96 18.00
C ALA A 40 3.66 4.54 17.66
N GLY A 41 3.75 4.12 16.41
CA GLY A 41 3.25 2.83 15.96
C GLY A 41 3.74 2.43 14.59
N LEU A 42 3.51 1.16 14.26
CA LEU A 42 3.95 0.55 13.01
C LEU A 42 2.99 0.85 11.87
N VAL A 43 3.52 0.86 10.63
CA VAL A 43 2.75 1.07 9.41
C VAL A 43 1.92 2.35 9.50
N ASP A 44 2.57 3.43 9.92
CA ASP A 44 2.00 4.78 10.03
C ASP A 44 2.53 5.71 8.91
N GLY A 45 2.65 5.12 7.72
CA GLY A 45 3.16 5.77 6.52
C GLY A 45 2.03 6.26 5.59
N PRO A 46 2.39 6.63 4.35
CA PRO A 46 1.43 7.05 3.34
C PRO A 46 0.32 6.01 3.13
N PRO A 47 -0.91 6.45 2.75
CA PRO A 47 -2.04 5.55 2.60
C PRO A 47 -1.85 4.47 1.54
N ILE A 48 -2.46 3.33 1.82
CA ILE A 48 -2.76 2.28 0.85
C ILE A 48 -4.25 2.01 0.91
N CYS A 49 -4.88 1.96 -0.26
CA CYS A 49 -6.33 1.74 -0.41
C CYS A 49 -6.67 0.60 -1.38
N HIS A 50 -5.69 0.16 -2.15
CA HIS A 50 -5.85 -0.70 -3.32
C HIS A 50 -4.66 -1.64 -3.46
N LEU A 51 -4.92 -2.90 -3.79
CA LEU A 51 -3.91 -3.96 -3.79
C LEU A 51 -2.89 -3.83 -4.93
N HIS A 52 -3.32 -3.30 -6.08
CA HIS A 52 -2.53 -3.22 -7.30
C HIS A 52 -2.19 -4.58 -7.95
N ALA A 53 -2.99 -5.62 -7.69
CA ALA A 53 -2.76 -6.95 -8.25
C ALA A 53 -2.97 -6.96 -9.77
N GLY A 54 -1.86 -7.01 -10.53
CA GLY A 54 -1.87 -6.86 -11.99
C GLY A 54 -1.79 -5.42 -12.47
N GLY A 55 -1.91 -4.43 -11.58
CA GLY A 55 -1.77 -3.01 -11.89
C GLY A 55 -2.73 -2.52 -12.99
N ASN A 56 -3.97 -3.03 -13.02
CA ASN A 56 -4.86 -2.88 -14.18
C ASN A 56 -5.28 -1.43 -14.43
N LEU A 57 -5.22 -0.57 -13.40
CA LEU A 57 -5.48 0.87 -13.52
C LEU A 57 -4.33 1.69 -14.14
N TYR A 58 -3.15 1.09 -14.31
CA TYR A 58 -1.99 1.76 -14.93
C TYR A 58 -1.88 1.38 -16.41
N ARG A 59 -1.90 2.35 -17.32
CA ARG A 59 -1.76 2.07 -18.76
C ARG A 59 -0.30 1.92 -19.17
N GLU A 60 0.57 2.65 -18.48
CA GLU A 60 1.96 2.89 -18.84
C GLU A 60 2.96 1.84 -18.32
N ILE A 61 2.53 0.91 -17.46
CA ILE A 61 3.42 -0.13 -16.92
C ILE A 61 3.57 -1.31 -17.87
N SER A 62 4.73 -1.97 -17.81
CA SER A 62 5.02 -3.13 -18.66
C SER A 62 4.25 -4.39 -18.21
N LEU A 63 4.10 -5.36 -19.11
CA LEU A 63 3.49 -6.66 -18.76
C LEU A 63 4.28 -7.37 -17.66
N THR A 64 5.61 -7.27 -17.66
CA THR A 64 6.46 -7.83 -16.60
C THR A 64 6.13 -7.21 -15.24
N GLN A 65 5.98 -5.88 -15.17
CA GLN A 65 5.57 -5.21 -13.94
C GLN A 65 4.16 -5.64 -13.50
N CYS A 66 3.23 -5.86 -14.43
CA CYS A 66 1.89 -6.35 -14.11
C CYS A 66 1.94 -7.74 -13.45
N ILE A 67 2.69 -8.68 -14.05
CA ILE A 67 2.83 -10.06 -13.53
C ILE A 67 3.52 -10.04 -12.16
N GLU A 68 4.55 -9.21 -12.00
CA GLU A 68 5.25 -9.11 -10.73
C GLU A 68 4.34 -8.56 -9.63
N LEU A 69 3.61 -7.47 -9.91
CA LEU A 69 2.64 -6.91 -8.98
C LEU A 69 1.54 -7.91 -8.62
N LEU A 70 1.08 -8.74 -9.56
CA LEU A 70 0.13 -9.82 -9.28
C LEU A 70 0.72 -10.82 -8.28
N ARG A 71 1.93 -11.35 -8.54
CA ARG A 71 2.59 -12.32 -7.66
C ARG A 71 2.82 -11.74 -6.26
N GLN A 72 3.45 -10.58 -6.18
CA GLN A 72 3.74 -9.86 -4.94
C GLN A 72 2.47 -9.60 -4.11
N SER A 73 1.37 -9.23 -4.78
CA SER A 73 0.09 -9.02 -4.12
C SER A 73 -0.47 -10.31 -3.52
N ILE A 74 -0.42 -11.42 -4.27
CA ILE A 74 -0.89 -12.72 -3.79
C ILE A 74 -0.07 -13.19 -2.60
N GLU A 75 1.26 -13.12 -2.69
CA GLU A 75 2.14 -13.51 -1.59
C GLU A 75 1.92 -12.66 -0.33
N THR A 76 1.75 -11.34 -0.50
CA THR A 76 1.53 -10.42 0.62
C THR A 76 0.21 -10.68 1.33
N ILE A 77 -0.88 -10.95 0.60
CA ILE A 77 -2.15 -11.26 1.23
C ILE A 77 -2.13 -12.63 1.90
N ARG A 78 -1.39 -13.60 1.37
CA ARG A 78 -1.17 -14.87 2.07
C ARG A 78 -0.45 -14.69 3.41
N LEU A 79 0.43 -13.69 3.53
CA LEU A 79 1.03 -13.30 4.81
C LEU A 79 0.03 -12.54 5.71
N TYR A 80 -0.81 -11.69 5.13
CA TYR A 80 -1.76 -10.82 5.85
C TYR A 80 -3.23 -11.09 5.44
N PRO A 81 -3.80 -12.27 5.76
CA PRO A 81 -5.06 -12.75 5.19
C PRO A 81 -6.26 -11.85 5.51
N HIS A 82 -6.23 -11.16 6.65
CA HIS A 82 -7.35 -10.37 7.17
C HIS A 82 -7.32 -8.89 6.75
N THR A 83 -6.54 -8.54 5.72
CA THR A 83 -6.32 -7.13 5.32
C THR A 83 -7.07 -6.68 4.07
N LEU A 84 -7.71 -7.61 3.37
CA LEU A 84 -8.44 -7.33 2.14
C LEU A 84 -9.84 -6.77 2.39
N ASN A 85 -10.25 -5.88 1.50
CA ASN A 85 -11.65 -5.56 1.25
C ASN A 85 -12.03 -6.25 -0.07
N LYS A 86 -12.76 -7.38 -0.01
CA LYS A 86 -13.15 -8.20 -1.17
C LYS A 86 -14.26 -7.53 -1.98
N ARG A 87 -13.95 -6.36 -2.52
CA ARG A 87 -14.77 -5.61 -3.49
C ARG A 87 -13.99 -5.54 -4.80
N PRO A 88 -14.62 -5.74 -5.97
CA PRO A 88 -13.93 -5.64 -7.25
C PRO A 88 -13.61 -4.18 -7.58
N THR A 89 -12.81 -4.00 -8.63
CA THR A 89 -12.49 -2.69 -9.20
C THR A 89 -13.08 -2.56 -10.59
N VAL A 90 -13.81 -1.47 -10.83
CA VAL A 90 -14.34 -1.05 -12.12
C VAL A 90 -13.37 -0.05 -12.74
N ILE A 91 -13.00 -0.28 -13.99
CA ILE A 91 -12.18 0.60 -14.80
C ILE A 91 -13.05 1.13 -15.93
N ALA A 92 -13.31 2.43 -15.89
CA ALA A 92 -14.10 3.16 -16.86
C ALA A 92 -13.23 4.18 -17.60
N VAL A 93 -13.48 4.34 -18.90
CA VAL A 93 -12.76 5.30 -19.74
C VAL A 93 -13.74 6.38 -20.21
N PRO A 94 -13.70 7.60 -19.67
CA PRO A 94 -14.54 8.69 -20.14
C PRO A 94 -14.21 9.14 -21.57
N HIS A 95 -15.14 9.79 -22.25
CA HIS A 95 -14.90 10.42 -23.55
C HIS A 95 -13.85 11.55 -23.50
N SER A 96 -13.65 12.17 -22.33
CA SER A 96 -12.62 13.19 -22.11
C SER A 96 -11.19 12.63 -22.06
N ASP A 97 -11.04 11.33 -21.82
CA ASP A 97 -9.74 10.67 -21.83
C ASP A 97 -9.39 10.23 -23.27
N PRO A 98 -8.14 10.39 -23.73
CA PRO A 98 -7.76 10.07 -25.11
C PRO A 98 -7.59 8.56 -25.38
N GLY A 99 -7.41 7.73 -24.35
CA GLY A 99 -7.18 6.29 -24.51
C GLY A 99 -8.46 5.49 -24.77
N HIS A 100 -8.33 4.20 -25.04
CA HIS A 100 -9.46 3.31 -25.32
C HIS A 100 -9.51 2.12 -24.35
N PRO A 101 -10.71 1.67 -23.93
CA PRO A 101 -10.82 0.51 -23.04
C PRO A 101 -10.27 -0.77 -23.70
N GLN A 102 -10.32 -0.88 -25.03
CA GLN A 102 -9.79 -2.01 -25.80
C GLN A 102 -8.28 -2.20 -25.58
N ASP A 103 -7.55 -1.14 -25.28
CA ASP A 103 -6.10 -1.16 -25.08
C ASP A 103 -5.69 -2.01 -23.85
N LEU A 104 -6.62 -2.24 -22.92
CA LEU A 104 -6.40 -3.05 -21.72
C LEU A 104 -6.61 -4.55 -21.97
N LEU A 105 -7.40 -4.95 -22.97
CA LEU A 105 -7.87 -6.34 -23.12
C LEU A 105 -6.73 -7.36 -23.29
N PRO A 106 -5.72 -7.14 -24.15
CA PRO A 106 -4.63 -8.09 -24.32
C PRO A 106 -3.86 -8.33 -23.01
N ARG A 107 -3.72 -7.28 -22.20
CA ARG A 107 -3.05 -7.35 -20.90
C ARG A 107 -3.87 -8.13 -19.88
N LEU A 108 -5.17 -7.89 -19.80
CA LEU A 108 -6.06 -8.61 -18.89
C LEU A 108 -6.02 -10.12 -19.12
N GLU A 109 -5.88 -10.54 -20.37
CA GLU A 109 -5.73 -11.95 -20.74
C GLU A 109 -4.42 -12.57 -20.21
N VAL A 110 -3.31 -11.84 -20.35
CA VAL A 110 -2.00 -12.24 -19.81
C VAL A 110 -2.08 -12.36 -18.29
N ILE A 111 -2.67 -11.38 -17.60
CA ILE A 111 -2.78 -11.38 -16.14
C ILE A 111 -3.68 -12.52 -15.67
N ARG A 112 -4.83 -12.76 -16.33
CA ARG A 112 -5.71 -13.91 -16.07
C ARG A 112 -4.96 -15.24 -16.17
N THR A 113 -4.17 -15.41 -17.23
CA THR A 113 -3.36 -16.61 -17.46
C THR A 113 -2.29 -16.77 -16.39
N ALA A 114 -1.56 -15.70 -16.07
CA ALA A 114 -0.56 -15.71 -15.00
C ALA A 114 -1.18 -16.08 -13.65
N TYR A 115 -2.35 -15.52 -13.33
CA TYR A 115 -3.08 -15.88 -12.11
C TYR A 115 -3.50 -17.36 -12.10
N GLN A 116 -4.01 -17.87 -13.23
CA GLN A 116 -4.36 -19.28 -13.37
C GLN A 116 -3.15 -20.21 -13.16
N GLN A 117 -1.96 -19.81 -13.62
CA GLN A 117 -0.71 -20.55 -13.41
C GLN A 117 -0.31 -20.53 -11.92
N LEU A 118 -0.33 -19.36 -11.28
CA LEU A 118 -0.04 -19.25 -9.84
C LEU A 118 -0.99 -20.12 -8.99
N VAL A 119 -2.29 -20.17 -9.32
CA VAL A 119 -3.25 -21.05 -8.64
C VAL A 119 -2.98 -22.53 -8.91
N ALA A 120 -2.50 -22.89 -10.10
CA ALA A 120 -2.13 -24.26 -10.41
C ALA A 120 -0.85 -24.72 -9.68
N GLU A 121 0.08 -23.79 -9.44
CA GLU A 121 1.30 -24.03 -8.65
C GLU A 121 0.99 -24.25 -7.16
N ASP A 122 0.09 -23.44 -6.59
CA ASP A 122 -0.39 -23.58 -5.21
C ASP A 122 -1.87 -23.15 -5.14
N PRO A 123 -2.81 -24.06 -4.83
CA PRO A 123 -4.24 -23.72 -4.74
C PRO A 123 -4.55 -22.59 -3.75
N ARG A 124 -3.70 -22.37 -2.73
CA ARG A 124 -3.86 -21.25 -1.77
C ARG A 124 -3.66 -19.88 -2.40
N ASN A 125 -3.07 -19.80 -3.61
CA ASN A 125 -2.99 -18.56 -4.35
C ASN A 125 -4.36 -18.06 -4.85
N GLN A 126 -5.43 -18.87 -4.75
CA GLN A 126 -6.78 -18.50 -5.18
C GLN A 126 -7.47 -17.50 -4.23
N ILE A 127 -6.86 -16.35 -3.98
CA ILE A 127 -7.36 -15.30 -3.08
C ILE A 127 -8.14 -14.19 -3.80
N LEU A 128 -8.01 -14.08 -5.14
CA LEU A 128 -8.70 -13.10 -6.00
C LEU A 128 -9.92 -13.73 -6.69
N GLY A 129 -10.49 -14.78 -6.09
CA GLY A 129 -11.55 -15.59 -6.70
C GLY A 129 -11.05 -16.54 -7.80
N GLN A 130 -11.98 -17.15 -8.54
CA GLN A 130 -11.63 -18.12 -9.59
C GLN A 130 -10.96 -17.41 -10.78
N PRO A 131 -9.84 -17.93 -11.32
CA PRO A 131 -9.13 -17.26 -12.42
C PRO A 131 -9.98 -17.00 -13.66
N LYS A 132 -10.90 -17.91 -14.02
CA LYS A 132 -11.84 -17.69 -15.14
C LYS A 132 -12.75 -16.48 -14.96
N HIS A 133 -12.94 -16.00 -13.73
CA HIS A 133 -13.74 -14.83 -13.38
C HIS A 133 -12.86 -13.62 -13.01
N TYR A 134 -11.57 -13.64 -13.36
CA TYR A 134 -10.63 -12.56 -13.02
C TYR A 134 -11.10 -11.19 -13.54
N TYR A 135 -11.73 -11.13 -14.71
CA TYR A 135 -12.35 -9.92 -15.21
C TYR A 135 -13.64 -10.21 -15.98
N ARG A 136 -14.49 -9.20 -16.12
CA ARG A 136 -15.66 -9.17 -16.99
C ARG A 136 -15.77 -7.83 -17.72
N LEU A 137 -16.28 -7.88 -18.95
CA LEU A 137 -16.57 -6.72 -19.77
C LEU A 137 -18.06 -6.42 -19.73
N TYR A 138 -18.42 -5.15 -19.73
CA TYR A 138 -19.80 -4.67 -19.73
C TYR A 138 -20.01 -3.66 -20.86
N GLN A 139 -21.01 -3.91 -21.69
CA GLN A 139 -21.52 -2.95 -22.66
C GLN A 139 -22.57 -2.03 -22.02
N GLN A 140 -22.89 -0.94 -22.72
CA GLN A 140 -23.83 0.07 -22.22
C GLN A 140 -25.20 -0.52 -21.94
N GLU A 141 -25.70 -1.40 -22.80
CA GLU A 141 -27.00 -2.04 -22.65
C GLU A 141 -27.06 -2.97 -21.44
N GLU A 142 -25.96 -3.68 -21.15
CA GLU A 142 -25.85 -4.55 -19.97
C GLU A 142 -25.89 -3.72 -18.68
N LEU A 143 -25.13 -2.62 -18.61
CA LEU A 143 -25.17 -1.71 -17.45
C LEU A 143 -26.55 -1.08 -17.29
N ALA A 144 -27.20 -0.67 -18.39
CA ALA A 144 -28.55 -0.13 -18.34
C ALA A 144 -29.59 -1.15 -17.83
N GLN A 145 -29.34 -2.45 -18.00
CA GLN A 145 -30.15 -3.50 -17.37
C GLN A 145 -29.83 -3.66 -15.89
N LEU A 146 -28.55 -3.69 -15.50
CA LEU A 146 -28.13 -3.75 -14.10
C LEU A 146 -28.66 -2.56 -13.28
N ALA A 147 -28.72 -1.38 -13.88
CA ALA A 147 -29.24 -0.17 -13.24
C ALA A 147 -30.68 -0.33 -12.72
N LYS A 148 -31.47 -1.23 -13.31
CA LYS A 148 -32.87 -1.50 -12.92
C LYS A 148 -33.01 -2.50 -11.79
N LEU A 149 -31.92 -3.15 -11.38
CA LEU A 149 -31.93 -4.18 -10.35
C LEU A 149 -31.75 -3.56 -8.95
N THR A 150 -32.23 -4.26 -7.94
CA THR A 150 -31.93 -3.94 -6.55
C THR A 150 -30.71 -4.74 -6.12
N GLN A 151 -29.72 -4.08 -5.52
CA GLN A 151 -28.54 -4.77 -5.02
C GLN A 151 -28.90 -5.68 -3.84
N PRO A 152 -28.48 -6.95 -3.82
CA PRO A 152 -28.62 -7.78 -2.64
C PRO A 152 -27.77 -7.23 -1.49
N HIS A 153 -28.17 -7.50 -0.25
CA HIS A 153 -27.45 -7.01 0.94
C HIS A 153 -25.97 -7.45 0.98
N CYS A 154 -25.64 -8.62 0.42
CA CYS A 154 -24.28 -9.12 0.33
C CYS A 154 -23.96 -9.53 -1.12
N PRO A 155 -23.46 -8.61 -1.96
CA PRO A 155 -23.13 -8.93 -3.35
C PRO A 155 -22.01 -9.97 -3.44
N GLN A 156 -22.22 -11.00 -4.26
CA GLN A 156 -21.30 -12.13 -4.47
C GLN A 156 -20.74 -12.16 -5.89
N THR A 157 -21.48 -11.63 -6.86
CA THR A 157 -21.09 -11.62 -8.27
C THR A 157 -20.66 -10.23 -8.73
N LEU A 158 -19.84 -10.16 -9.79
CA LEU A 158 -19.46 -8.87 -10.39
C LEU A 158 -20.69 -8.06 -10.80
N ASP A 159 -21.76 -8.70 -11.27
CA ASP A 159 -23.00 -8.02 -11.67
C ASP A 159 -23.67 -7.33 -10.49
N GLU A 160 -23.79 -8.02 -9.36
CA GLU A 160 -24.37 -7.45 -8.13
C GLU A 160 -23.51 -6.30 -7.58
N TRP A 161 -22.18 -6.40 -7.69
CA TRP A 161 -21.27 -5.30 -7.33
C TRP A 161 -21.39 -4.12 -8.29
N LEU A 162 -21.70 -4.32 -9.56
CA LEU A 162 -21.82 -3.23 -10.54
C LEU A 162 -23.15 -2.50 -10.50
N ILE A 163 -24.18 -3.02 -9.81
CA ILE A 163 -25.50 -2.36 -9.69
C ILE A 163 -25.37 -0.88 -9.27
N PRO A 164 -24.72 -0.51 -8.15
CA PRO A 164 -24.62 0.89 -7.76
C PRO A 164 -23.82 1.73 -8.78
N PHE A 165 -22.77 1.19 -9.39
CA PHE A 165 -22.06 1.90 -10.46
C PHE A 165 -23.00 2.19 -11.65
N ALA A 166 -23.76 1.20 -12.08
CA ALA A 166 -24.69 1.33 -13.19
C ALA A 166 -25.87 2.28 -12.90
N GLN A 167 -26.28 2.40 -11.64
CA GLN A 167 -27.36 3.30 -11.20
C GLN A 167 -26.94 4.76 -11.15
N HIS A 168 -25.70 5.01 -10.71
CA HIS A 168 -25.28 6.35 -10.27
C HIS A 168 -24.24 7.00 -11.19
N ALA A 169 -23.48 6.21 -11.96
CA ALA A 169 -22.52 6.75 -12.92
C ALA A 169 -23.22 7.27 -14.17
N ASP A 170 -22.71 8.37 -14.75
CA ASP A 170 -23.17 8.87 -16.04
C ASP A 170 -22.61 7.98 -17.17
N LEU A 171 -23.39 6.95 -17.51
CA LEU A 171 -23.04 5.96 -18.52
C LEU A 171 -22.87 6.55 -19.93
N ALA A 172 -23.44 7.72 -20.22
CA ALA A 172 -23.32 8.38 -21.52
C ALA A 172 -21.97 9.10 -21.70
N GLN A 173 -21.25 9.36 -20.61
CA GLN A 173 -19.91 9.95 -20.67
C GLN A 173 -18.80 8.91 -20.90
N LEU A 174 -19.12 7.62 -20.92
CA LEU A 174 -18.15 6.54 -20.94
C LEU A 174 -17.99 5.90 -22.32
N LYS A 175 -16.76 5.53 -22.64
CA LYS A 175 -16.43 4.60 -23.73
C LYS A 175 -16.63 3.17 -23.24
N TYR A 176 -16.93 2.27 -24.18
CA TYR A 176 -17.21 0.86 -23.90
C TYR A 176 -16.19 -0.08 -24.56
N PRO A 177 -15.88 -1.23 -23.93
CA PRO A 177 -16.51 -1.76 -22.72
C PRO A 177 -16.03 -1.08 -21.41
N VAL A 178 -16.89 -1.08 -20.39
CA VAL A 178 -16.47 -0.90 -18.99
C VAL A 178 -15.94 -2.24 -18.49
N ILE A 179 -14.86 -2.22 -17.70
CA ILE A 179 -14.14 -3.43 -17.29
C ILE A 179 -14.25 -3.58 -15.78
N ALA A 180 -14.71 -4.72 -15.29
CA ALA A 180 -14.60 -5.09 -13.88
C ALA A 180 -13.49 -6.13 -13.70
N VAL A 181 -12.59 -5.92 -12.74
CA VAL A 181 -11.48 -6.82 -12.42
C VAL A 181 -11.54 -7.25 -10.94
N GLN A 182 -11.08 -8.46 -10.65
CA GLN A 182 -10.90 -8.98 -9.28
C GLN A 182 -9.60 -8.44 -8.67
N GLU A 183 -9.46 -7.12 -8.68
CA GLU A 183 -8.39 -6.38 -8.03
C GLU A 183 -9.00 -5.68 -6.81
N TYR A 184 -8.63 -6.11 -5.62
CA TYR A 184 -9.34 -5.79 -4.39
C TYR A 184 -8.78 -4.59 -3.64
N GLY A 185 -9.60 -4.07 -2.73
CA GLY A 185 -9.17 -3.06 -1.77
C GLY A 185 -8.21 -3.63 -0.74
N TRP A 186 -7.30 -2.79 -0.24
CA TRP A 186 -6.32 -3.19 0.78
C TRP A 186 -6.31 -2.17 1.92
N SER A 187 -6.54 -2.64 3.15
CA SER A 187 -6.64 -1.77 4.33
C SER A 187 -5.28 -1.62 5.01
N VAL A 188 -4.74 -0.39 4.97
CA VAL A 188 -3.50 -0.04 5.69
C VAL A 188 -3.63 -0.20 7.21
N PHE A 189 -4.81 0.06 7.78
CA PHE A 189 -5.04 -0.08 9.23
C PHE A 189 -5.06 -1.55 9.66
N ARG A 190 -5.69 -2.43 8.88
CA ARG A 190 -5.64 -3.87 9.16
C ARG A 190 -4.25 -4.44 8.95
N LEU A 191 -3.49 -3.94 7.97
CA LEU A 191 -2.08 -4.28 7.83
C LEU A 191 -1.25 -3.84 9.05
N ALA A 192 -1.44 -2.61 9.52
CA ALA A 192 -0.80 -2.11 10.74
C ALA A 192 -1.15 -2.93 11.97
N ALA A 193 -2.43 -3.31 12.10
CA ALA A 193 -2.91 -4.17 13.16
C ALA A 193 -2.28 -5.57 13.12
N SER A 194 -2.28 -6.23 11.96
CA SER A 194 -1.64 -7.54 11.80
C SER A 194 -0.15 -7.47 12.12
N ALA A 195 0.57 -6.46 11.62
CA ALA A 195 1.99 -6.31 11.90
C ALA A 195 2.27 -6.08 13.39
N THR A 196 1.48 -5.23 14.03
CA THR A 196 1.59 -4.95 15.47
C THR A 196 1.33 -6.20 16.30
N LEU A 197 0.21 -6.88 16.05
CA LEU A 197 -0.17 -8.08 16.79
C LEU A 197 0.87 -9.20 16.59
N THR A 198 1.33 -9.44 15.37
CA THR A 198 2.36 -10.47 15.12
C THR A 198 3.65 -10.15 15.88
N LEU A 199 4.17 -8.92 15.78
CA LEU A 199 5.43 -8.55 16.41
C LEU A 199 5.35 -8.52 17.95
N GLU A 200 4.18 -8.21 18.52
CA GLU A 200 3.93 -8.33 19.98
C GLU A 200 4.08 -9.78 20.50
N HIS A 201 3.97 -10.80 19.64
CA HIS A 201 4.07 -12.22 20.01
C HIS A 201 5.43 -12.86 19.67
N LEU A 202 6.37 -12.13 19.08
CA LEU A 202 7.68 -12.65 18.69
C LEU A 202 8.75 -12.24 19.69
N ASP A 203 9.13 -13.16 20.59
CA ASP A 203 10.11 -12.91 21.67
C ASP A 203 11.51 -12.51 21.15
N ASN A 204 11.86 -12.92 19.93
CA ASN A 204 13.11 -12.59 19.25
C ASN A 204 13.04 -11.28 18.44
N CYS A 205 11.94 -10.55 18.50
CA CYS A 205 11.75 -9.26 17.87
C CYS A 205 11.57 -8.16 18.93
N GLN A 206 12.53 -7.26 19.04
CA GLN A 206 12.40 -6.07 19.88
C GLN A 206 11.95 -4.88 19.02
N VAL A 207 10.78 -4.32 19.33
CA VAL A 207 10.24 -3.15 18.62
C VAL A 207 10.31 -1.93 19.53
N PHE A 208 11.13 -0.95 19.15
CA PHE A 208 11.24 0.34 19.82
C PHE A 208 10.55 1.42 18.99
N THR A 209 9.34 1.81 19.41
CA THR A 209 8.66 2.99 18.88
C THR A 209 9.25 4.26 19.49
N HIS A 210 8.89 5.43 18.95
CA HIS A 210 9.45 6.72 19.37
C HIS A 210 10.99 6.78 19.39
N SER A 211 11.64 6.01 18.51
CA SER A 211 13.08 5.79 18.53
C SER A 211 13.70 6.16 17.19
N THR A 212 14.55 7.18 17.20
CA THR A 212 15.19 7.72 15.99
C THR A 212 16.67 7.37 16.00
N LEU A 213 17.15 6.71 14.94
CA LEU A 213 18.59 6.51 14.73
C LEU A 213 19.28 7.86 14.52
N ILE A 214 20.35 8.13 15.28
CA ILE A 214 21.09 9.39 15.20
C ILE A 214 22.57 9.21 14.87
N ASN A 215 23.12 8.00 15.04
CA ASN A 215 24.50 7.68 14.67
C ASN A 215 24.65 6.20 14.31
N SER A 216 25.58 5.92 13.40
CA SER A 216 25.94 4.57 12.99
C SER A 216 27.43 4.48 12.65
N ALA A 217 28.09 3.43 13.11
CA ALA A 217 29.46 3.09 12.73
C ALA A 217 29.59 1.58 12.51
N PHE A 218 30.34 1.18 11.49
CA PHE A 218 30.68 -0.22 11.29
C PHE A 218 32.09 -0.48 11.83
N ILE A 219 32.19 -1.23 12.93
CA ILE A 219 33.42 -1.47 13.70
C ILE A 219 33.50 -2.97 13.97
N ASP A 220 34.69 -3.55 13.80
CA ASP A 220 34.94 -4.97 14.09
C ASP A 220 33.89 -5.94 13.50
N ASN A 221 33.47 -5.66 12.26
CA ASN A 221 32.48 -6.43 11.50
C ASN A 221 31.05 -6.40 12.09
N GLN A 222 30.72 -5.38 12.88
CA GLN A 222 29.39 -5.16 13.44
C GLN A 222 28.97 -3.69 13.30
N TRP A 223 27.66 -3.46 13.25
CA TRP A 223 27.08 -2.13 13.35
C TRP A 223 26.94 -1.71 14.80
N HIS A 224 27.52 -0.57 15.14
CA HIS A 224 27.31 0.15 16.39
C HIS A 224 26.38 1.34 16.11
N LEU A 225 25.18 1.26 16.66
CA LEU A 225 24.11 2.22 16.44
C LEU A 225 23.84 3.00 17.71
N THR A 226 23.51 4.27 17.55
CA THR A 226 22.97 5.10 18.63
C THR A 226 21.62 5.64 18.20
N TYR A 227 20.61 5.40 19.02
CA TYR A 227 19.27 5.94 18.81
C TYR A 227 18.84 6.82 19.97
N ARG A 228 17.92 7.74 19.71
CA ARG A 228 17.34 8.64 20.69
C ARG A 228 15.86 8.35 20.82
N ASP A 229 15.39 8.23 22.06
CA ASP A 229 13.99 8.00 22.36
C ASP A 229 13.18 9.32 22.48
N SER A 230 11.87 9.21 22.78
CA SER A 230 10.98 10.36 23.00
C SER A 230 11.35 11.25 24.19
N SER A 231 12.08 10.73 25.18
CA SER A 231 12.54 11.51 26.33
C SER A 231 13.82 12.32 26.01
N GLY A 232 14.45 12.03 24.87
CA GLY A 232 15.71 12.62 24.46
C GLY A 232 16.93 11.84 24.95
N GLU A 233 16.74 10.72 25.64
CA GLU A 233 17.81 9.84 26.09
C GLU A 233 18.40 9.07 24.90
N THR A 234 19.72 8.86 24.95
CA THR A 234 20.47 8.15 23.92
C THR A 234 20.80 6.74 24.36
N HIS A 235 20.55 5.77 23.48
CA HIS A 235 20.73 4.36 23.73
C HIS A 235 21.68 3.76 22.68
N ALA A 236 22.51 2.80 23.09
CA ALA A 236 23.41 2.08 22.21
C ALA A 236 22.84 0.70 21.84
N LEU A 237 23.07 0.29 20.60
CA LEU A 237 22.69 -1.01 20.05
C LEU A 237 23.82 -1.54 19.17
N THR A 238 24.08 -2.85 19.23
CA THR A 238 25.01 -3.52 18.31
C THR A 238 24.29 -4.61 17.55
N CYS A 239 24.57 -4.75 16.25
CA CYS A 239 24.01 -5.82 15.43
C CYS A 239 24.95 -6.23 14.29
N ASP A 240 24.72 -7.40 13.70
CA ASP A 240 25.55 -7.94 12.61
C ASP A 240 25.15 -7.36 11.24
N TYR A 241 23.86 -7.06 11.06
CA TYR A 241 23.28 -6.56 9.81
C TYR A 241 22.38 -5.34 10.05
N LEU A 242 22.32 -4.43 9.07
CA LEU A 242 21.50 -3.23 9.13
C LEU A 242 20.59 -3.15 7.88
N ILE A 243 19.28 -3.06 8.12
CA ILE A 243 18.27 -2.86 7.09
C ILE A 243 17.70 -1.46 7.22
N ASN A 244 17.89 -0.63 6.19
CA ASN A 244 17.24 0.65 6.05
C ASN A 244 15.89 0.48 5.32
N ALA A 245 14.80 0.70 6.03
CA ALA A 245 13.42 0.61 5.55
C ALA A 245 12.61 1.87 5.88
N CYS A 246 13.27 3.04 5.92
CA CYS A 246 12.69 4.32 6.34
C CYS A 246 11.74 4.97 5.31
N GLY A 247 11.38 4.27 4.23
CA GLY A 247 10.49 4.79 3.20
C GLY A 247 11.05 6.07 2.58
N TYR A 248 10.27 7.15 2.54
CA TYR A 248 10.74 8.41 1.95
C TYR A 248 11.95 9.02 2.67
N GLU A 249 12.26 8.59 3.90
CA GLU A 249 13.40 9.05 4.70
C GLU A 249 14.63 8.14 4.60
N THR A 250 14.61 7.13 3.72
CA THR A 250 15.76 6.25 3.49
C THR A 250 17.05 7.03 3.24
N GLY A 251 16.97 8.22 2.64
CA GLY A 251 18.15 9.07 2.39
C GLY A 251 18.84 9.54 3.67
N THR A 252 18.09 9.75 4.74
CA THR A 252 18.63 10.16 6.04
C THR A 252 19.55 9.09 6.62
N VAL A 253 19.16 7.81 6.53
CA VAL A 253 19.98 6.69 7.02
C VAL A 253 21.14 6.39 6.07
N ASP A 254 20.96 6.61 4.77
CA ASP A 254 22.07 6.49 3.81
C ASP A 254 23.18 7.51 4.07
N ASP A 255 22.81 8.74 4.43
CA ASP A 255 23.78 9.77 4.81
C ASP A 255 24.50 9.40 6.13
N LEU A 256 23.78 8.83 7.12
CA LEU A 256 24.37 8.35 8.38
C LEU A 256 25.33 7.17 8.19
N THR A 257 25.09 6.32 7.20
CA THR A 257 25.88 5.12 6.91
C THR A 257 26.93 5.34 5.82
N ALA A 258 27.02 6.55 5.26
CA ALA A 258 27.90 6.91 4.15
C ALA A 258 27.69 6.10 2.85
N ASN A 259 26.43 5.77 2.53
CA ASN A 259 26.03 5.03 1.32
C ASN A 259 25.15 5.91 0.40
N PRO A 260 25.69 7.00 -0.18
CA PRO A 260 24.88 7.99 -0.86
C PRO A 260 24.22 7.43 -2.13
N ARG A 261 22.97 7.83 -2.38
CA ARG A 261 22.24 7.40 -3.59
C ARG A 261 21.21 8.41 -4.06
N GLN A 262 21.10 8.54 -5.37
CA GLN A 262 20.09 9.37 -6.01
C GLN A 262 18.69 8.75 -5.96
N ARG A 263 17.70 9.58 -5.62
CA ARG A 263 16.28 9.20 -5.59
C ARG A 263 15.37 10.40 -5.76
N LEU A 264 14.09 10.12 -5.99
CA LEU A 264 13.02 11.09 -5.95
C LEU A 264 12.09 10.82 -4.76
N VAL A 265 11.38 11.85 -4.32
CA VAL A 265 10.26 11.75 -3.39
C VAL A 265 9.08 12.53 -3.96
N GLU A 266 7.89 11.92 -3.94
CA GLU A 266 6.65 12.56 -4.35
C GLU A 266 5.65 12.62 -3.19
N PHE A 267 5.24 13.83 -2.79
CA PHE A 267 4.17 14.02 -1.82
C PHE A 267 2.79 13.88 -2.48
N LYS A 268 1.91 13.09 -1.86
CA LYS A 268 0.53 12.85 -2.31
C LYS A 268 -0.45 12.89 -1.16
N ALA A 269 -1.71 13.17 -1.50
CA ALA A 269 -2.82 13.09 -0.56
C ALA A 269 -4.08 12.50 -1.22
N ALA A 270 -4.89 11.86 -0.41
CA ALA A 270 -6.22 11.37 -0.73
C ALA A 270 -7.20 11.89 0.31
N TYR A 271 -8.44 12.15 -0.10
CA TYR A 271 -9.41 12.84 0.73
C TYR A 271 -10.51 11.89 1.15
N VAL A 272 -10.99 12.05 2.36
CA VAL A 272 -12.07 11.23 2.89
C VAL A 272 -13.36 12.03 2.81
N SER A 273 -14.40 11.38 2.30
CA SER A 273 -15.74 11.91 2.24
C SER A 273 -16.73 10.91 2.83
N HIS A 274 -17.89 11.41 3.22
CA HIS A 274 -19.03 10.58 3.59
C HIS A 274 -20.14 10.89 2.60
N TRP A 275 -20.75 9.87 1.99
CA TRP A 275 -21.90 10.06 1.11
C TRP A 275 -23.17 9.69 1.87
N PRO A 276 -23.92 10.68 2.38
CA PRO A 276 -25.11 10.41 3.16
C PRO A 276 -26.10 9.57 2.36
N ARG A 277 -26.73 8.60 3.01
CA ARG A 277 -27.75 7.70 2.42
C ARG A 277 -27.22 6.78 1.32
N CYS A 278 -25.91 6.59 1.20
CA CYS A 278 -25.35 5.49 0.42
C CYS A 278 -25.49 4.18 1.19
N TYR A 279 -26.54 3.39 0.89
CA TYR A 279 -26.81 2.10 1.52
C TYR A 279 -26.31 0.89 0.71
N GLN A 280 -25.71 1.14 -0.45
CA GLN A 280 -25.25 0.11 -1.37
C GLN A 280 -23.76 -0.15 -1.19
N ALA A 281 -23.37 -1.41 -1.40
CA ALA A 281 -21.98 -1.82 -1.42
C ALA A 281 -21.37 -1.48 -2.79
N TRP A 282 -20.57 -0.42 -2.82
CA TRP A 282 -19.91 0.03 -4.04
C TRP A 282 -18.67 -0.80 -4.39
N PRO A 283 -18.39 -1.05 -5.68
CA PRO A 283 -17.07 -1.46 -6.12
C PRO A 283 -16.11 -0.26 -6.00
N GLU A 284 -14.81 -0.51 -6.05
CA GLU A 284 -13.88 0.58 -6.35
C GLU A 284 -14.06 1.01 -7.81
N VAL A 285 -14.03 2.31 -8.09
CA VAL A 285 -14.23 2.81 -9.46
C VAL A 285 -13.08 3.73 -9.84
N ILE A 286 -12.46 3.43 -10.97
CA ILE A 286 -11.42 4.23 -11.61
C ILE A 286 -12.00 4.81 -12.90
N PHE A 287 -12.05 6.14 -12.97
CA PHE A 287 -12.26 6.86 -14.23
C PHE A 287 -10.91 7.31 -14.76
N HIS A 288 -10.46 6.72 -15.86
CA HIS A 288 -9.17 7.09 -16.46
C HIS A 288 -9.13 8.56 -16.87
N GLY A 289 -7.92 9.12 -16.80
CA GLY A 289 -7.67 10.50 -17.18
C GLY A 289 -6.19 10.87 -17.10
N PRO A 290 -5.70 11.81 -17.93
CA PRO A 290 -4.29 12.15 -18.00
C PRO A 290 -3.77 12.79 -16.71
N ARG A 291 -2.83 12.09 -16.06
CA ARG A 291 -2.21 12.49 -14.80
C ARG A 291 -1.63 13.91 -14.84
N GLY A 292 -1.85 14.68 -13.78
CA GLY A 292 -1.34 16.04 -13.61
C GLY A 292 -2.17 17.12 -14.30
N THR A 293 -3.20 16.75 -15.07
CA THR A 293 -4.07 17.69 -15.78
C THR A 293 -5.37 17.96 -15.01
N ALA A 294 -6.20 18.88 -15.50
CA ALA A 294 -7.56 19.07 -14.98
C ALA A 294 -8.48 17.85 -15.19
N GLN A 295 -8.14 16.98 -16.14
CA GLN A 295 -8.85 15.73 -16.43
C GLN A 295 -8.10 14.53 -15.82
N GLY A 296 -7.32 14.72 -14.75
CA GLY A 296 -6.60 13.64 -14.10
C GLY A 296 -7.53 12.51 -13.62
N MET A 297 -7.03 11.28 -13.67
CA MET A 297 -7.74 10.08 -13.19
C MET A 297 -8.46 10.34 -11.86
N ALA A 298 -9.72 9.91 -11.78
CA ALA A 298 -10.52 9.94 -10.57
C ALA A 298 -10.70 8.52 -10.03
N GLN A 299 -10.45 8.33 -8.74
CA GLN A 299 -10.60 7.04 -8.05
C GLN A 299 -11.56 7.21 -6.87
N LEU A 300 -12.63 6.43 -6.90
CA LEU A 300 -13.64 6.34 -5.85
C LEU A 300 -13.42 5.01 -5.10
N THR A 301 -12.86 5.09 -3.91
CA THR A 301 -12.57 3.92 -3.07
C THR A 301 -13.59 3.85 -1.94
N PRO A 302 -14.52 2.88 -1.93
CA PRO A 302 -15.48 2.73 -0.83
C PRO A 302 -14.87 2.04 0.39
N TYR A 303 -15.31 2.51 1.55
CA TYR A 303 -15.10 1.96 2.88
C TYR A 303 -16.45 1.64 3.54
N ALA A 304 -16.45 1.21 4.79
CA ALA A 304 -17.67 0.95 5.54
C ALA A 304 -18.46 2.25 5.81
N ASP A 305 -19.71 2.11 6.24
CA ASP A 305 -20.54 3.22 6.76
C ASP A 305 -20.69 4.41 5.80
N GLY A 306 -20.71 4.17 4.49
CA GLY A 306 -20.88 5.23 3.48
C GLY A 306 -19.67 6.17 3.34
N VAL A 307 -18.51 5.78 3.89
CA VAL A 307 -17.26 6.54 3.76
C VAL A 307 -16.53 6.16 2.47
N PHE A 308 -15.95 7.16 1.83
CA PHE A 308 -15.17 7.00 0.60
C PHE A 308 -13.83 7.72 0.71
N GLN A 309 -12.80 7.15 0.10
CA GLN A 309 -11.54 7.84 -0.18
C GLN A 309 -11.51 8.24 -1.66
N LEU A 310 -11.10 9.47 -1.90
CA LEU A 310 -11.10 10.12 -3.19
C LEU A 310 -9.67 10.43 -3.60
N HIS A 311 -9.31 9.97 -4.80
CA HIS A 311 -8.16 10.51 -5.52
C HIS A 311 -8.63 11.25 -6.76
N GLY A 312 -7.97 12.37 -7.02
CA GLY A 312 -8.06 13.07 -8.29
C GLY A 312 -6.64 13.41 -8.68
N MET A 313 -6.11 12.80 -9.73
CA MET A 313 -4.71 12.92 -10.14
C MET A 313 -4.43 14.28 -10.81
N THR A 314 -4.86 15.36 -10.19
CA THR A 314 -4.69 16.77 -10.55
C THR A 314 -3.81 17.45 -9.49
N GLN A 315 -3.19 18.58 -9.83
CA GLN A 315 -2.32 19.36 -8.91
C GLN A 315 -3.07 20.02 -7.74
N ASP A 316 -4.40 20.08 -7.83
CA ASP A 316 -5.26 20.74 -6.85
C ASP A 316 -5.94 19.77 -5.88
N ILE A 317 -5.82 18.46 -6.13
CA ILE A 317 -6.42 17.38 -5.35
C ILE A 317 -5.29 16.47 -4.82
N THR A 318 -4.86 15.45 -5.57
CA THR A 318 -3.91 14.44 -5.06
C THR A 318 -2.45 14.87 -5.19
N LEU A 319 -2.13 15.63 -6.24
CA LEU A 319 -0.77 16.05 -6.55
C LEU A 319 -0.50 17.46 -6.03
N PHE A 320 0.76 17.87 -6.12
CA PHE A 320 1.25 19.19 -5.73
C PHE A 320 2.29 19.63 -6.77
N LYS A 321 2.26 20.91 -7.15
CA LYS A 321 3.10 21.46 -8.23
C LYS A 321 4.60 21.26 -7.98
N ASP A 322 5.02 21.35 -6.73
CA ASP A 322 6.39 21.17 -6.23
C ASP A 322 6.49 19.99 -5.26
N GLY A 323 5.56 19.03 -5.37
CA GLY A 323 5.51 17.84 -4.54
C GLY A 323 6.49 16.74 -4.96
N LEU A 324 7.08 16.82 -6.16
CA LEU A 324 8.09 15.89 -6.66
C LEU A 324 9.48 16.54 -6.58
N VAL A 325 10.35 15.99 -5.74
CA VAL A 325 11.69 16.52 -5.46
C VAL A 325 12.75 15.44 -5.62
N ALA A 326 13.97 15.84 -5.96
CA ALA A 326 15.13 14.96 -6.08
C ALA A 326 16.10 15.15 -4.91
N SER A 327 16.89 14.12 -4.62
CA SER A 327 18.08 14.22 -3.76
C SER A 327 19.12 15.14 -4.39
N SER A 328 20.00 15.71 -3.58
CA SER A 328 21.09 16.58 -4.05
C SER A 328 22.44 15.87 -4.00
N ILE A 329 23.52 16.59 -4.32
CA ILE A 329 24.89 16.05 -4.23
C ILE A 329 25.32 15.93 -2.76
N GLU A 330 24.79 16.80 -1.90
CA GLU A 330 25.14 16.92 -0.49
C GLU A 330 24.38 15.94 0.40
N SER A 331 23.24 15.41 -0.06
CA SER A 331 22.40 14.51 0.71
C SER A 331 21.57 13.60 -0.17
N SER A 332 21.50 12.34 0.24
CA SER A 332 20.62 11.33 -0.32
C SER A 332 19.15 11.59 -0.05
N GLN A 333 18.82 12.45 0.92
CA GLN A 333 17.45 12.75 1.33
C GLN A 333 16.87 13.90 0.49
N PRO A 334 15.88 13.65 -0.38
CA PRO A 334 15.17 14.75 -1.04
C PRO A 334 14.43 15.59 -0.01
N ARG A 335 14.50 16.92 -0.17
CA ARG A 335 13.83 17.89 0.72
C ARG A 335 12.56 18.40 0.06
N LEU A 336 11.42 18.07 0.65
CA LEU A 336 10.13 18.66 0.27
C LEU A 336 10.09 20.14 0.68
N PRO A 337 9.31 20.99 -0.01
CA PRO A 337 8.99 22.33 0.45
C PRO A 337 8.48 22.37 1.89
N ASP A 338 8.83 23.41 2.65
CA ASP A 338 8.52 23.53 4.09
C ASP A 338 7.03 23.37 4.39
N TYR A 339 6.15 23.91 3.55
CA TYR A 339 4.71 23.80 3.73
C TYR A 339 4.18 22.35 3.60
N LEU A 340 4.88 21.48 2.84
CA LEU A 340 4.57 20.05 2.76
C LEU A 340 5.17 19.28 3.94
N GLN A 341 6.39 19.64 4.38
CA GLN A 341 6.98 19.07 5.59
C GLN A 341 6.14 19.39 6.84
N GLN A 342 5.59 20.60 6.93
CA GLN A 342 4.65 20.98 7.99
C GLN A 342 3.38 20.13 7.97
N LYS A 343 2.84 19.78 6.78
CA LYS A 343 1.71 18.85 6.68
C LYS A 343 2.04 17.47 7.23
N MET A 344 3.27 16.99 7.01
CA MET A 344 3.74 15.71 7.51
C MET A 344 3.90 15.66 9.03
N THR A 345 4.29 16.78 9.64
CA THR A 345 4.68 16.83 11.06
C THR A 345 3.61 17.43 11.97
N GLN A 346 2.82 18.38 11.47
CA GLN A 346 1.82 19.15 12.22
C GLN A 346 0.39 18.89 11.73
N GLY A 347 0.22 18.11 10.66
CA GLY A 347 -1.07 17.81 10.06
C GLY A 347 -1.62 18.95 9.20
N TRP A 348 -2.93 18.92 8.95
CA TRP A 348 -3.60 19.80 7.99
C TRP A 348 -4.51 20.82 8.69
N SER A 349 -4.55 22.05 8.17
CA SER A 349 -5.57 23.01 8.60
C SER A 349 -6.96 22.55 8.12
N ALA A 350 -7.99 22.81 8.94
CA ALA A 350 -9.38 22.47 8.60
C ALA A 350 -9.83 23.08 7.26
N GLU A 351 -9.40 24.31 6.97
CA GLU A 351 -9.67 24.98 5.69
C GLU A 351 -9.05 24.23 4.50
N ALA A 352 -7.81 23.78 4.61
CA ALA A 352 -7.14 23.05 3.55
C ALA A 352 -7.78 21.68 3.30
N VAL A 353 -8.19 20.99 4.36
CA VAL A 353 -8.97 19.74 4.28
C VAL A 353 -10.29 20.01 3.56
N ALA A 354 -11.10 20.95 4.05
CA ALA A 354 -12.41 21.25 3.47
C ALA A 354 -12.31 21.62 1.98
N LYS A 355 -11.38 22.52 1.64
CA LYS A 355 -11.19 22.99 0.26
C LYS A 355 -10.80 21.86 -0.69
N ARG A 356 -9.82 21.03 -0.33
CA ARG A 356 -9.33 19.97 -1.23
C ARG A 356 -10.27 18.77 -1.28
N THR A 357 -10.90 18.40 -0.17
CA THR A 357 -11.95 17.36 -0.19
C THR A 357 -13.13 17.80 -1.05
N ARG A 358 -13.55 19.07 -0.98
CA ARG A 358 -14.62 19.58 -1.86
C ARG A 358 -14.26 19.47 -3.32
N ARG A 359 -13.05 19.89 -3.70
CA ARG A 359 -12.53 19.71 -5.08
C ARG A 359 -12.51 18.24 -5.51
N ALA A 360 -12.17 17.31 -4.63
CA ALA A 360 -12.19 15.89 -4.93
C ALA A 360 -13.62 15.38 -5.19
N ILE A 361 -14.59 15.86 -4.41
CA ILE A 361 -16.02 15.54 -4.59
C ILE A 361 -16.55 16.14 -5.88
N ASP A 362 -16.25 17.40 -6.16
CA ASP A 362 -16.65 18.07 -7.41
C ASP A 362 -16.03 17.36 -8.63
N HIS A 363 -14.77 16.91 -8.50
CA HIS A 363 -14.08 16.14 -9.54
C HIS A 363 -14.77 14.79 -9.81
N MET A 364 -15.12 14.06 -8.75
CA MET A 364 -15.85 12.79 -8.86
C MET A 364 -17.28 12.98 -9.42
N SER A 365 -17.92 14.09 -9.07
CA SER A 365 -19.30 14.40 -9.47
C SER A 365 -19.47 14.61 -10.97
N GLN A 366 -18.37 14.82 -11.72
CA GLN A 366 -18.39 14.81 -13.18
C GLN A 366 -18.85 13.46 -13.74
N PHE A 367 -18.52 12.36 -13.05
CA PHE A 367 -18.80 10.99 -13.49
C PHE A 367 -19.91 10.33 -12.68
N VAL A 368 -20.14 10.74 -11.44
CA VAL A 368 -21.19 10.24 -10.54
C VAL A 368 -21.98 11.45 -10.03
N PRO A 369 -23.00 11.97 -10.76
CA PRO A 369 -23.63 13.26 -10.47
C PRO A 369 -24.19 13.39 -9.03
N GLU A 370 -24.80 12.33 -8.49
CA GLU A 370 -25.33 12.34 -7.12
C GLU A 370 -24.23 12.44 -6.05
N PHE A 371 -22.96 12.19 -6.38
CA PHE A 371 -21.84 12.32 -5.46
C PHE A 371 -21.60 13.77 -5.02
N THR A 372 -22.22 14.76 -5.68
CA THR A 372 -22.18 16.17 -5.26
C THR A 372 -22.69 16.38 -3.82
N PHE A 373 -23.59 15.50 -3.37
CA PHE A 373 -24.14 15.49 -2.02
C PHE A 373 -23.21 14.86 -0.98
N ALA A 374 -22.04 14.36 -1.37
CA ALA A 374 -21.04 13.88 -0.42
C ALA A 374 -20.48 15.04 0.42
N GLU A 375 -20.16 14.73 1.66
CA GLU A 375 -19.70 15.66 2.67
C GLU A 375 -18.21 15.43 2.96
N VAL A 376 -17.52 16.48 3.41
CA VAL A 376 -16.13 16.36 3.87
C VAL A 376 -16.11 15.51 5.13
N ALA A 377 -15.27 14.49 5.18
CA ALA A 377 -15.20 13.60 6.32
C ALA A 377 -13.75 13.34 6.72
N GLY A 378 -13.41 13.57 7.99
CA GLY A 378 -12.14 13.15 8.57
C GLY A 378 -10.85 13.77 7.98
N THR A 379 -9.74 13.24 8.46
CA THR A 379 -8.39 13.63 8.07
C THR A 379 -8.03 13.05 6.70
N PRO A 380 -7.44 13.84 5.78
CA PRO A 380 -6.90 13.29 4.54
C PRO A 380 -5.86 12.21 4.86
N LEU A 381 -5.73 11.22 3.99
CA LEU A 381 -4.60 10.31 4.06
C LEU A 381 -3.50 10.87 3.15
N PHE A 382 -2.30 11.07 3.68
CA PHE A 382 -1.22 11.74 2.95
C PHE A 382 0.15 11.18 3.33
N GLY A 383 1.14 11.50 2.52
CA GLY A 383 2.52 11.19 2.81
C GLY A 383 3.41 11.35 1.59
N ALA A 384 4.70 11.12 1.79
CA ALA A 384 5.66 11.12 0.70
C ALA A 384 5.99 9.68 0.29
N GLN A 385 6.05 9.47 -1.02
CA GLN A 385 6.41 8.21 -1.63
C GLN A 385 7.83 8.32 -2.18
N GLN A 386 8.70 7.42 -1.75
CA GLN A 386 10.03 7.27 -2.34
C GLN A 386 9.92 6.67 -3.74
N ILE A 387 10.76 7.16 -4.66
CA ILE A 387 10.95 6.55 -5.98
C ILE A 387 12.46 6.38 -6.18
N PRO A 388 12.97 5.13 -6.25
CA PRO A 388 14.39 4.89 -6.47
C PRO A 388 14.84 5.41 -7.84
N GLY A 389 16.07 5.94 -7.90
CA GLY A 389 16.66 6.44 -9.14
C GLY A 389 16.02 7.74 -9.63
N GLN A 390 15.97 7.92 -10.95
CA GLN A 390 15.52 9.16 -11.60
C GLN A 390 14.20 9.02 -12.38
N ASP A 391 13.68 7.79 -12.52
CA ASP A 391 12.46 7.52 -13.28
C ASP A 391 11.22 7.54 -12.36
N ALA A 392 10.45 8.63 -12.41
CA ALA A 392 9.21 8.79 -11.67
C ALA A 392 8.08 7.81 -12.09
N SER A 393 8.23 7.14 -13.23
CA SER A 393 7.26 6.15 -13.73
C SER A 393 7.44 4.77 -13.10
N LEU A 394 8.56 4.51 -12.43
CA LEU A 394 8.86 3.22 -11.80
C LEU A 394 7.76 2.84 -10.79
N ARG A 395 7.21 1.62 -10.90
CA ARG A 395 6.13 1.09 -10.04
C ARG A 395 6.48 -0.17 -9.28
N ALA A 396 7.58 -0.83 -9.64
CA ALA A 396 8.14 -1.97 -8.91
C ALA A 396 9.52 -1.56 -8.42
N ALA A 397 9.81 -1.76 -7.15
CA ALA A 397 11.12 -1.50 -6.59
C ALA A 397 11.45 -2.54 -5.52
N ASP A 398 12.74 -2.73 -5.31
CA ASP A 398 13.33 -3.94 -4.74
C ASP A 398 14.25 -3.61 -3.55
N VAL A 399 14.95 -4.61 -3.03
CA VAL A 399 16.07 -4.42 -2.11
C VAL A 399 17.38 -4.15 -2.86
N THR A 400 18.23 -3.30 -2.30
CA THR A 400 19.64 -3.19 -2.72
C THR A 400 20.59 -3.48 -1.57
N PHE A 401 21.77 -4.00 -1.90
CA PHE A 401 22.78 -4.40 -0.94
C PHE A 401 24.04 -3.57 -1.15
N GLU A 402 24.65 -3.18 -0.05
CA GLU A 402 25.91 -2.45 0.00
C GLU A 402 26.94 -3.25 0.83
N PRO A 403 28.21 -2.85 0.84
CA PRO A 403 29.19 -3.40 1.77
C PRO A 403 28.73 -3.33 3.24
N ASN A 404 29.45 -4.02 4.12
CA ASN A 404 29.23 -3.97 5.57
C ASN A 404 27.82 -4.42 5.99
N HIS A 405 27.26 -5.44 5.33
CA HIS A 405 25.99 -6.03 5.73
C HIS A 405 24.82 -5.01 5.78
N TYR A 406 24.85 -4.04 4.88
CA TYR A 406 23.82 -3.02 4.77
C TYR A 406 22.87 -3.31 3.61
N ALA A 407 21.57 -3.31 3.87
CA ALA A 407 20.54 -3.43 2.85
C ALA A 407 19.57 -2.26 2.93
N ARG A 408 19.09 -1.80 1.77
CA ARG A 408 18.05 -0.79 1.65
C ARG A 408 16.82 -1.40 1.00
N ILE A 409 15.67 -1.25 1.65
CA ILE A 409 14.37 -1.61 1.10
C ILE A 409 13.70 -0.34 0.59
N GLU A 410 13.68 -0.16 -0.73
CA GLU A 410 13.03 0.97 -1.38
C GLU A 410 11.84 0.43 -2.19
N ILE A 411 10.65 0.34 -1.59
CA ILE A 411 9.46 -0.19 -2.27
C ILE A 411 8.54 0.95 -2.75
N VAL A 412 8.03 0.82 -3.98
CA VAL A 412 7.01 1.75 -4.52
C VAL A 412 5.60 1.26 -4.19
N LYS A 413 5.40 -0.05 -4.04
CA LYS A 413 4.14 -0.69 -3.67
C LYS A 413 4.32 -1.53 -2.42
N GLY A 414 3.37 -1.43 -1.49
CA GLY A 414 3.42 -2.16 -0.21
C GLY A 414 3.49 -3.68 -0.39
N SER A 415 2.92 -4.21 -1.48
CA SER A 415 2.93 -5.64 -1.80
C SER A 415 4.31 -6.21 -2.14
N SER A 416 5.31 -5.37 -2.41
CA SER A 416 6.68 -5.83 -2.69
C SER A 416 7.50 -6.11 -1.41
N ALA A 417 6.97 -5.80 -0.21
CA ALA A 417 7.72 -5.86 1.04
C ALA A 417 8.20 -7.27 1.42
N LEU A 418 7.35 -8.30 1.22
CA LEU A 418 7.71 -9.68 1.55
C LEU A 418 8.81 -10.21 0.62
N GLU A 419 8.74 -9.90 -0.67
CA GLU A 419 9.78 -10.31 -1.62
C GLU A 419 11.13 -9.69 -1.25
N ALA A 420 11.16 -8.41 -0.89
CA ALA A 420 12.37 -7.73 -0.43
C ALA A 420 12.95 -8.42 0.82
N ALA A 421 12.11 -8.76 1.80
CA ALA A 421 12.54 -9.49 3.00
C ALA A 421 13.12 -10.88 2.67
N ARG A 422 12.48 -11.63 1.75
CA ARG A 422 12.96 -12.95 1.30
C ARG A 422 14.32 -12.86 0.61
N LYS A 423 14.52 -11.84 -0.22
CA LYS A 423 15.81 -11.57 -0.88
C LYS A 423 16.89 -11.27 0.16
N ILE A 424 16.61 -10.48 1.19
CA ILE A 424 17.56 -10.22 2.28
C ILE A 424 17.99 -11.52 2.96
N VAL A 425 17.04 -12.33 3.40
CA VAL A 425 17.36 -13.59 4.07
C VAL A 425 18.18 -14.52 3.18
N THR A 426 17.87 -14.56 1.89
CA THR A 426 18.58 -15.41 0.91
C THR A 426 19.99 -14.90 0.65
N THR A 427 20.16 -13.60 0.38
CA THR A 427 21.47 -12.99 0.05
C THR A 427 22.43 -13.08 1.22
N TRP A 428 21.96 -12.81 2.44
CA TRP A 428 22.80 -12.87 3.64
C TRP A 428 22.84 -14.25 4.31
N GLN A 429 22.12 -15.23 3.77
CA GLN A 429 22.04 -16.59 4.30
C GLN A 429 21.69 -16.61 5.81
N LEU A 430 20.80 -15.71 6.24
CA LEU A 430 20.47 -15.51 7.66
C LEU A 430 19.81 -16.72 8.32
N VAL A 431 19.23 -17.60 7.49
CA VAL A 431 18.51 -18.79 7.93
C VAL A 431 19.09 -19.97 7.16
N ALA A 432 19.36 -21.07 7.87
CA ALA A 432 19.87 -22.28 7.26
C ALA A 432 18.97 -22.73 6.10
N ASN A 433 19.56 -23.34 5.06
CA ASN A 433 18.84 -23.87 3.90
C ASN A 433 17.70 -24.79 4.36
N SER A 434 16.50 -24.22 4.43
CA SER A 434 15.29 -24.93 4.83
C SER A 434 14.65 -25.56 3.60
N VAL A 435 13.99 -26.69 3.81
CA VAL A 435 13.11 -27.31 2.81
C VAL A 435 12.13 -26.25 2.29
N PRO A 436 11.79 -26.24 0.98
CA PRO A 436 10.76 -25.35 0.46
C PRO A 436 9.48 -25.47 1.30
N CYS A 437 9.10 -24.36 1.92
CA CYS A 437 7.91 -24.26 2.74
C CYS A 437 7.05 -23.10 2.24
N SER A 438 5.75 -23.25 2.46
CA SER A 438 4.77 -22.22 2.09
C SER A 438 4.84 -20.99 2.98
N ILE A 439 4.24 -19.89 2.51
CA ILE A 439 4.17 -18.63 3.26
C ILE A 439 3.51 -18.88 4.62
N GLU A 440 2.44 -19.65 4.69
CA GLU A 440 1.73 -19.92 5.95
C GLU A 440 2.59 -20.71 6.95
N GLN A 441 3.39 -21.66 6.45
CA GLN A 441 4.33 -22.43 7.27
C GLN A 441 5.51 -21.61 7.76
N GLN A 442 5.91 -20.59 7.00
CA GLN A 442 6.99 -19.66 7.38
C GLN A 442 6.55 -18.60 8.38
N HIS A 443 5.25 -18.36 8.55
CA HIS A 443 4.72 -17.27 9.38
C HIS A 443 3.58 -17.75 10.29
N PRO A 444 3.83 -18.74 11.17
CA PRO A 444 2.79 -19.33 12.01
C PRO A 444 2.14 -18.34 12.99
N MET A 445 2.82 -17.29 13.48
CA MET A 445 2.17 -16.29 14.33
C MET A 445 1.20 -15.42 13.52
N SER A 446 1.62 -14.97 12.33
CA SER A 446 0.71 -14.24 11.43
C SER A 446 -0.55 -15.05 11.09
N MET A 447 -0.42 -16.38 10.94
CA MET A 447 -1.54 -17.27 10.63
C MET A 447 -2.47 -17.57 11.83
N ARG A 448 -2.06 -17.25 13.06
CA ARG A 448 -2.89 -17.44 14.25
C ARG A 448 -3.90 -16.31 14.46
N LEU A 449 -3.66 -15.14 13.87
CA LEU A 449 -4.54 -13.99 14.01
C LEU A 449 -5.92 -14.30 13.42
N THR A 450 -6.96 -13.83 14.10
CA THR A 450 -8.33 -13.87 13.59
C THR A 450 -8.72 -12.55 12.92
N GLU A 451 -9.73 -12.59 12.05
CA GLU A 451 -10.26 -11.38 11.41
C GLU A 451 -10.74 -10.36 12.45
N GLN A 452 -11.44 -10.83 13.49
CA GLN A 452 -11.97 -9.99 14.56
C GLN A 452 -10.86 -9.28 15.35
N GLU A 453 -9.79 -9.96 15.74
CA GLU A 453 -8.66 -9.34 16.45
C GLU A 453 -7.99 -8.27 15.59
N VAL A 454 -7.77 -8.57 14.31
CA VAL A 454 -7.17 -7.63 13.36
C VAL A 454 -8.05 -6.41 13.14
N GLU A 455 -9.35 -6.59 12.92
CA GLU A 455 -10.29 -5.47 12.72
C GLU A 455 -10.39 -4.60 13.98
N GLN A 456 -10.51 -5.20 15.17
CA GLN A 456 -10.60 -4.45 16.43
C GLN A 456 -9.35 -3.61 16.69
N LYS A 457 -8.15 -4.19 16.53
CA LYS A 457 -6.90 -3.45 16.65
C LYS A 457 -6.79 -2.38 15.56
N ALA A 458 -7.25 -2.65 14.34
CA ALA A 458 -7.23 -1.68 13.24
C ALA A 458 -8.12 -0.46 13.53
N ILE A 459 -9.32 -0.67 14.08
CA ILE A 459 -10.21 0.41 14.51
C ILE A 459 -9.54 1.28 15.58
N GLN A 460 -8.93 0.64 16.61
CA GLN A 460 -8.20 1.36 17.65
C GLN A 460 -7.04 2.19 17.07
N LEU A 461 -6.29 1.63 16.11
CA LEU A 461 -5.19 2.34 15.45
C LEU A 461 -5.70 3.52 14.60
N ALA A 462 -6.80 3.35 13.86
CA ALA A 462 -7.40 4.42 13.08
C ALA A 462 -7.84 5.59 13.98
N GLU A 463 -8.57 5.31 15.06
CA GLU A 463 -9.03 6.32 16.02
C GLU A 463 -7.87 7.03 16.71
N LYS A 464 -6.85 6.28 17.17
CA LYS A 464 -5.64 6.85 17.80
C LYS A 464 -4.89 7.81 16.86
N ARG A 465 -4.96 7.58 15.56
CA ARG A 465 -4.34 8.41 14.51
C ARG A 465 -5.27 9.53 13.99
N GLY A 466 -6.47 9.68 14.55
CA GLY A 466 -7.43 10.71 14.14
C GLY A 466 -8.13 10.43 12.81
N TYR A 467 -8.27 9.16 12.45
CA TYR A 467 -9.04 8.70 11.30
C TYR A 467 -10.38 8.08 11.72
N LEU A 468 -11.31 7.98 10.76
CA LEU A 468 -12.60 7.33 10.99
C LEU A 468 -12.43 5.81 11.11
N ALA A 469 -13.10 5.20 12.09
CA ALA A 469 -13.15 3.74 12.26
C ALA A 469 -13.59 3.01 10.98
N ALA A 470 -14.47 3.63 10.18
CA ALA A 470 -14.93 3.12 8.89
C ALA A 470 -13.79 2.75 7.92
N LEU A 471 -12.63 3.42 7.99
CA LEU A 471 -11.47 3.12 7.15
C LEU A 471 -10.76 1.80 7.53
N ALA A 472 -10.98 1.33 8.75
CA ALA A 472 -10.38 0.11 9.28
C ALA A 472 -11.29 -1.12 9.17
N LYS A 473 -12.61 -0.92 9.12
CA LYS A 473 -13.60 -1.99 9.04
C LYS A 473 -13.47 -2.84 7.77
N VAL A 474 -13.92 -4.08 7.86
CA VAL A 474 -14.03 -5.00 6.73
C VAL A 474 -15.16 -4.56 5.80
N VAL A 475 -14.91 -4.60 4.49
CA VAL A 475 -15.89 -4.31 3.43
C VAL A 475 -15.89 -5.46 2.43
N GLY A 476 -17.10 -5.89 2.07
CA GLY A 476 -17.33 -7.04 1.19
C GLY A 476 -17.55 -8.34 1.98
N PRO A 477 -17.82 -9.45 1.28
CA PRO A 477 -17.99 -10.75 1.92
C PRO A 477 -16.69 -11.18 2.61
N THR A 478 -16.82 -11.71 3.83
CA THR A 478 -15.74 -12.33 4.61
C THR A 478 -15.41 -13.72 4.08
#